data_AF-A0A8I2YT21-F1
#
_entry.id   AF-A0A8I2YT21-F1
#
_cell.length_a   1.000
_cell.length_b   1.000
_cell.length_c   1.000
_cell.angle_alpha   90.00
_cell.angle_beta   90.00
_cell.angle_gamma   90.00
#
_symmetry.space_group_name_H-M   'P 1'
#
loop_
_entity.id
_entity.type
_entity.pdbx_description
1 polymer ?
#
loop_
_entity_poly.entity_id
_entity_poly.type
_entity_poly.pdbx_seq_one_letter_code
_entity_poly.pdbx_strand_id
1 'polypeptide(L)' 'MSTTTMPASVIKNATTIWDINVHWPLSSQCGTWDPKGRGVDVWECIQARMSIPPFLPLCADPNCRLLNTVHFGM' A
#
# COMPACT_ATOMS: atom_id res chain seq x y z
N MET A 1 4.49 -33.33 -13.99
CA MET A 1 3.63 -32.13 -13.90
C MET A 1 4.03 -31.40 -12.63
N SER A 2 5.02 -30.49 -12.72
CA SER A 2 5.48 -29.74 -11.56
C SER A 2 4.72 -28.43 -11.51
N THR A 3 3.89 -28.30 -10.48
CA THR A 3 3.12 -27.10 -10.14
C THR A 3 4.06 -25.91 -10.03
N THR A 4 3.83 -24.90 -10.86
CA THR A 4 4.48 -23.59 -10.78
C THR A 4 4.02 -22.91 -9.48
N THR A 5 4.76 -23.13 -8.39
CA THR A 5 4.70 -22.29 -7.21
C THR A 5 5.11 -20.90 -7.65
N MET A 6 4.13 -20.00 -7.79
CA MET A 6 4.39 -18.57 -8.01
C MET A 6 5.46 -18.17 -7.00
N PRO A 7 6.65 -17.72 -7.42
CA PRO A 7 7.66 -17.27 -6.47
C PRO A 7 6.95 -16.19 -5.67
N ALA A 8 6.87 -16.38 -4.36
CA ALA A 8 6.35 -15.39 -3.44
C ALA A 8 7.04 -14.08 -3.84
N SER A 9 6.31 -13.23 -4.55
CA SER A 9 6.85 -11.99 -5.06
C SER A 9 7.43 -11.33 -3.83
N VAL A 10 8.72 -11.05 -3.91
CA VAL A 10 9.46 -10.50 -2.79
C VAL A 10 8.88 -9.10 -2.60
N ILE A 11 7.79 -8.97 -1.83
CA ILE A 11 7.33 -7.72 -1.23
C ILE A 11 8.38 -7.41 -0.16
N LYS A 12 9.56 -6.99 -0.58
CA LYS A 12 10.67 -6.63 0.30
C LYS A 12 11.19 -5.27 -0.14
N ASN A 13 11.17 -4.34 0.82
CA ASN A 13 11.73 -2.98 0.82
C ASN A 13 11.32 -1.98 -0.28
N ALA A 14 10.33 -2.27 -1.12
CA ALA A 14 9.72 -1.23 -1.97
C ALA A 14 8.47 -0.58 -1.35
N THR A 15 7.95 -1.14 -0.25
CA THR A 15 6.74 -0.64 0.42
C THR A 15 7.05 -0.36 1.88
N THR A 16 7.56 0.83 2.19
CA THR A 16 7.76 1.35 3.57
C THR A 16 6.43 1.51 4.35
N ILE A 17 5.32 1.01 3.79
CA ILE A 17 3.96 1.10 4.32
C ILE A 17 3.78 0.36 5.66
N TRP A 18 4.73 -0.51 6.02
CA TRP A 18 4.76 -1.29 7.26
C TRP A 18 5.88 -0.84 8.22
N ASP A 19 6.75 0.08 7.78
CA ASP A 19 7.85 0.56 8.60
C ASP A 19 7.35 1.62 9.58
N ILE A 20 7.65 1.44 10.86
CA ILE A 20 7.35 2.41 11.91
C ILE A 20 8.41 3.51 11.95
N ASN A 21 8.04 4.70 12.43
CA ASN A 21 8.92 5.87 12.59
C ASN A 21 9.54 6.39 11.28
N VAL A 22 8.88 6.14 10.16
CA VAL A 22 9.19 6.70 8.84
C VAL A 22 8.38 7.98 8.64
N HIS A 23 9.05 9.02 8.17
CA HIS A 23 8.40 10.26 7.77
C HIS A 23 7.82 10.12 6.36
N TRP A 24 6.52 10.38 6.24
CA TRP A 24 5.78 10.43 4.98
C TRP A 24 5.56 11.89 4.61
N PRO A 25 6.28 12.45 3.61
CA PRO A 25 6.02 13.80 3.15
C PRO A 25 4.63 13.93 2.51
N LEU A 26 4.17 15.17 2.36
CA LEU A 26 2.97 15.50 1.60
C LEU A 26 3.06 14.88 0.19
N SER A 27 1.94 14.37 -0.33
CA SER A 27 1.86 13.69 -1.63
C SER A 27 2.64 12.38 -1.72
N SER A 28 3.05 11.80 -0.58
CA SER A 28 3.54 10.41 -0.58
C SER A 28 2.44 9.46 -1.00
N GLN A 29 2.77 8.54 -1.90
CA GLN A 29 1.83 7.57 -2.44
C GLN A 29 2.13 6.17 -1.95
N CYS A 30 1.07 5.35 -1.82
CA CYS A 30 1.23 3.94 -1.55
C CYS A 30 0.03 3.12 -2.04
N GLY A 31 0.24 1.81 -2.22
CA GLY A 31 -0.75 0.90 -2.77
C GLY A 31 -1.19 -0.15 -1.76
N THR A 32 -2.50 -0.40 -1.67
CA THR A 32 -3.08 -1.53 -0.94
C THR A 32 -3.78 -2.45 -1.93
N TRP A 33 -3.58 -3.76 -1.82
CA TRP A 33 -4.33 -4.73 -2.62
C TRP A 33 -5.77 -4.86 -2.09
N ASP A 34 -6.77 -4.64 -2.95
CA ASP A 34 -8.18 -4.95 -2.67
C ASP A 34 -8.52 -6.35 -3.24
N PRO A 35 -8.69 -7.37 -2.37
CA PRO A 35 -9.06 -8.71 -2.82
C PRO A 35 -10.48 -8.80 -3.39
N LYS A 36 -11.40 -7.87 -3.06
CA LYS A 36 -12.78 -7.90 -3.55
C LYS A 36 -12.89 -7.37 -4.97
N GLY A 37 -12.27 -6.23 -5.25
CA GLY A 37 -12.22 -5.58 -6.55
C GLY A 37 -11.18 -6.16 -7.50
N ARG A 38 -10.32 -7.08 -7.03
CA ARG A 38 -9.16 -7.64 -7.76
C ARG A 38 -8.30 -6.51 -8.35
N GLY A 39 -7.92 -5.58 -7.48
CA GLY A 39 -7.23 -4.35 -7.86
C GLY A 39 -6.27 -3.84 -6.80
N VAL A 40 -5.53 -2.80 -7.15
CA VAL A 40 -4.68 -2.04 -6.23
C VAL A 40 -5.30 -0.67 -6.02
N ASP A 41 -5.66 -0.37 -4.79
CA ASP A 41 -6.03 0.97 -4.34
C ASP A 41 -4.77 1.79 -4.11
N VAL A 42 -4.62 2.88 -4.85
CA VAL A 42 -3.53 3.84 -4.70
C VAL A 42 -4.01 5.00 -3.83
N TRP A 43 -3.29 5.23 -2.74
CA TRP A 43 -3.55 6.26 -1.75
C TRP A 43 -2.48 7.34 -1.83
N GLU A 44 -2.86 8.58 -1.59
CA GLU A 44 -1.95 9.71 -1.45
C GLU A 44 -2.18 10.44 -0.14
N CYS A 45 -1.11 10.75 0.57
CA CYS A 45 -1.21 11.48 1.82
C CYS A 45 -1.40 12.97 1.57
N ILE A 46 -2.52 13.49 2.05
CA ILE A 46 -2.92 14.89 1.92
C ILE A 46 -2.27 15.79 2.98
N GLN A 47 -1.53 15.18 3.92
CA GLN A 47 -0.71 15.85 4.93
C GLN A 47 0.56 15.03 5.19
N ALA A 48 1.65 15.72 5.53
CA ALA A 48 2.87 15.05 5.97
C ALA A 48 2.65 14.43 7.36
N ARG A 49 3.18 13.22 7.60
CA ARG A 49 2.97 12.50 8.85
C ARG A 49 4.11 11.54 9.19
N MET A 50 4.03 10.94 10.37
CA MET A 50 4.92 9.88 10.82
C MET A 50 4.17 8.56 10.89
N SER A 51 4.84 7.46 10.56
CA SER A 51 4.27 6.12 10.69
C SER A 51 4.28 5.62 12.13
N ILE A 52 3.21 5.92 12.86
CA ILE A 52 3.06 5.51 14.26
C ILE A 52 1.91 4.49 14.43
N PRO A 53 2.06 3.47 15.30
CA PRO A 53 0.94 2.62 15.71
C PRO A 53 -0.19 3.44 16.35
N PRO A 54 -1.48 3.02 16.24
CA PRO A 54 -1.99 1.78 15.65
C PRO A 54 -2.33 1.88 14.15
N PHE A 55 -1.95 2.95 13.46
CA PHE A 55 -2.43 3.27 12.10
C PHE A 55 -1.70 2.49 10.98
N LEU A 56 -1.42 1.21 11.21
CA LEU A 56 -0.84 0.29 10.22
C LEU A 56 -1.95 -0.61 9.64
N PRO A 57 -2.03 -0.79 8.30
CA PRO A 57 -1.14 -0.30 7.25
C PRO A 57 -1.25 1.20 6.98
N LEU A 58 -0.12 1.85 6.72
CA LEU A 58 -0.07 3.31 6.57
C LEU A 58 -0.99 3.82 5.46
N CYS A 59 -1.24 3.06 4.41
CA CYS A 59 -2.08 3.52 3.30
C CYS A 59 -3.54 3.79 3.66
N ALA A 60 -4.10 3.09 4.66
CA ALA A 60 -5.49 3.23 5.07
C ALA A 60 -5.68 4.22 6.23
N ASP A 61 -4.77 5.18 6.36
CA ASP A 61 -4.83 6.23 7.37
C ASP A 61 -5.80 7.36 6.97
N PRO A 62 -6.50 7.99 7.93
CA PRO A 62 -7.42 9.09 7.64
C PRO A 62 -6.76 10.32 6.98
N ASN A 63 -5.43 10.49 7.08
CA ASN A 63 -4.66 11.55 6.43
C ASN A 63 -4.22 11.20 5.00
N CYS A 64 -4.63 10.04 4.48
CA CYS A 64 -4.40 9.68 3.08
C CYS A 64 -5.73 9.43 2.37
N ARG A 65 -5.82 9.90 1.13
CA ARG A 65 -7.02 9.85 0.29
C ARG A 65 -6.80 8.82 -0.81
N LEU A 66 -7.83 8.04 -1.12
CA LEU A 66 -7.85 7.17 -2.30
C LEU A 66 -7.78 8.03 -3.56
N LEU A 67 -6.71 7.87 -4.34
CA LEU A 67 -6.54 8.51 -5.64
C LEU A 67 -7.26 7.71 -6.73
N ASN A 68 -6.94 6.42 -6.84
CA ASN A 68 -7.43 5.56 -7.90
C ASN A 68 -7.38 4.09 -7.49
N THR A 69 -8.29 3.30 -8.04
CA THR A 69 -8.23 1.83 -7.97
C THR A 69 -7.82 1.29 -9.33
N VAL A 70 -6.66 0.65 -9.39
CA VAL A 70 -6.19 -0.06 -10.58
C VAL A 70 -6.78 -1.46 -10.56
N HIS A 71 -7.80 -1.71 -11.37
CA HIS A 71 -8.36 -3.05 -11.52
C HIS A 71 -7.50 -3.88 -12.48
N PHE A 72 -7.13 -5.09 -12.07
CA PHE A 72 -6.54 -6.06 -12.98
C PHE A 72 -7.68 -6.83 -13.65
N GLY A 73 -8.03 -6.43 -14.88
CA GLY A 73 -8.94 -7.18 -15.72
C GLY A 73 -8.36 -8.55 -16.05
N MET A 74 -9.22 -9.58 -16.04
CA MET A 74 -8.94 -10.87 -16.70
C MET A 74 -8.99 -10.71 -18.21
#